data_AF-A0A7C4FPT5-F1
#
_entry.id   AF-A0A7C4FPT5-F1
#
_cell.length_a   1.000
_cell.length_b   1.000
_cell.length_c   1.000
_cell.angle_alpha   90.00
_cell.angle_beta   90.00
_cell.angle_gamma   90.00
#
_symmetry.space_group_name_H-M   'P 1'
#
loop_
_entity.id
_entity.type
_entity.pdbx_description
1 polymer ?
#
loop_
_entity_poly.entity_id
_entity_poly.type
_entity_poly.pdbx_seq_one_letter_code
_entity_poly.pdbx_strand_id
1 'polypeptide(L)'
;MIKNDTYKIIKELQFDKKQVIFNNKNELLYVFRPSELSKRFQNYDVNKNFQIWLIEGNREFRPNHLRILMDLNLRIRSRPDLKKQLLLAFDNIFDGNDPNQEIKELEEERFEHYLNSISIIANLTQLLLVEQEYCYNKESYFDPPTLFLQGWIRQFIDSHKEIDNLCMSVANRQPPSPKYTCMENKKHKKYSSIRKPLWYLDNTQECQSKLE
;
A
#
# COMPACT_ATOMS: atom_id res chain seq x y z
N MET A 1 -6.17 4.70 -13.23
CA MET A 1 -7.38 5.21 -12.55
C MET A 1 -6.97 5.82 -11.22
N ILE A 2 -7.37 7.05 -10.93
CA ILE A 2 -7.01 7.74 -9.67
C ILE A 2 -7.72 7.13 -8.46
N LYS A 3 -7.22 7.41 -7.25
CA LYS A 3 -7.73 6.80 -6.00
C LYS A 3 -9.21 7.06 -5.76
N ASN A 4 -9.68 8.29 -6.01
CA ASN A 4 -11.09 8.67 -5.79
C ASN A 4 -12.06 7.87 -6.67
N ASP A 5 -11.70 7.60 -7.92
CA ASP A 5 -12.52 6.78 -8.82
C ASP A 5 -12.58 5.33 -8.33
N THR A 6 -11.43 4.79 -7.88
CA THR A 6 -11.38 3.45 -7.29
C THR A 6 -12.22 3.38 -6.03
N TYR A 7 -12.14 4.38 -5.16
CA TYR A 7 -12.97 4.48 -3.96
C TYR A 7 -14.47 4.48 -4.31
N LYS A 8 -14.88 5.23 -5.35
CA LYS A 8 -16.26 5.24 -5.82
C LYS A 8 -16.71 3.86 -6.31
N ILE A 9 -15.90 3.18 -7.11
CA ILE A 9 -16.16 1.80 -7.56
C ILE A 9 -16.36 0.86 -6.36
N ILE A 10 -15.48 0.95 -5.35
CA ILE A 10 -15.60 0.11 -4.14
C ILE A 10 -16.87 0.41 -3.38
N LYS A 11 -17.27 1.68 -3.24
CA LYS A 11 -18.50 2.06 -2.55
C LYS A 11 -19.75 1.53 -3.25
N GLU A 12 -19.78 1.62 -4.58
CA GLU A 12 -20.89 1.20 -5.45
C GLU A 12 -20.85 -0.30 -5.83
N LEU A 13 -19.85 -1.05 -5.33
CA LEU A 13 -19.66 -2.46 -5.64
C LEU A 13 -20.89 -3.30 -5.26
N GLN A 14 -21.47 -3.97 -6.25
CA GLN A 14 -22.61 -4.86 -6.06
C GLN A 14 -22.20 -6.15 -5.36
N PHE A 15 -23.13 -6.72 -4.58
CA PHE A 15 -22.94 -8.03 -3.99
C PHE A 15 -22.78 -9.12 -5.06
N ASP A 16 -21.92 -10.08 -4.76
CA ASP A 16 -21.65 -11.30 -5.52
C ASP A 16 -21.21 -11.07 -6.98
N LYS A 17 -20.79 -9.85 -7.30
CA LYS A 17 -20.28 -9.48 -8.62
C LYS A 17 -18.78 -9.19 -8.56
N LYS A 18 -18.01 -9.92 -9.38
CA LYS A 18 -16.58 -9.60 -9.60
C LYS A 18 -16.49 -8.33 -10.43
N GLN A 19 -15.72 -7.35 -9.93
CA GLN A 19 -15.41 -6.12 -10.66
C GLN A 19 -13.90 -6.03 -10.89
N VAL A 20 -13.49 -6.08 -12.16
CA VAL A 20 -12.07 -5.91 -12.52
C VAL A 20 -11.66 -4.47 -12.28
N ILE A 21 -10.52 -4.29 -11.60
CA ILE A 21 -9.92 -2.99 -11.32
C ILE A 21 -8.75 -2.73 -12.27
N PHE A 22 -7.94 -3.76 -12.50
CA PHE A 22 -6.80 -3.67 -13.39
C PHE A 22 -6.51 -5.05 -13.99
N ASN A 23 -6.06 -5.07 -15.24
CA ASN A 23 -5.54 -6.27 -15.88
C ASN A 23 -4.34 -5.90 -16.77
N ASN A 24 -3.41 -6.84 -16.88
CA ASN A 24 -2.39 -6.83 -17.92
C ASN A 24 -2.44 -8.19 -18.65
N LYS A 25 -1.43 -8.50 -19.46
CA LYS A 25 -1.41 -9.75 -20.25
C LYS A 25 -1.41 -11.03 -19.39
N ASN A 26 -0.87 -11.00 -18.17
CA ASN A 26 -0.58 -12.18 -17.37
C ASN A 26 -1.29 -12.19 -16.01
N GLU A 27 -1.73 -11.03 -15.55
CA GLU A 27 -2.22 -10.80 -14.20
C GLU A 27 -3.53 -10.00 -14.22
N LEU A 28 -4.44 -10.33 -13.31
CA LEU A 28 -5.74 -9.66 -13.19
C LEU A 28 -6.05 -9.38 -11.72
N LEU A 29 -6.38 -8.12 -11.44
CA LEU A 29 -6.74 -7.62 -10.13
C LEU A 29 -8.22 -7.24 -10.12
N TYR A 30 -8.99 -7.86 -9.24
CA TYR A 30 -10.42 -7.62 -9.14
C TYR A 30 -10.87 -7.54 -7.69
N VAL A 31 -12.05 -6.95 -7.48
CA VAL A 31 -12.72 -6.87 -6.18
C VAL A 31 -14.04 -7.62 -6.19
N PHE A 32 -14.43 -8.11 -5.03
CA PHE A 32 -15.64 -8.90 -4.85
C PHE A 32 -16.25 -8.63 -3.47
N ARG A 33 -17.55 -8.37 -3.39
CA ARG A 33 -18.27 -8.20 -2.13
C ARG A 33 -19.23 -9.38 -1.92
N PRO A 34 -18.95 -10.32 -1.00
CA PRO A 34 -19.89 -11.41 -0.71
C PRO A 34 -21.16 -10.86 -0.04
N SER A 35 -22.34 -11.36 -0.45
CA SER A 35 -23.59 -11.10 0.28
C SER A 35 -23.66 -11.82 1.63
N GLU A 36 -23.03 -13.00 1.73
CA GLU A 36 -23.00 -13.80 2.95
C GLU A 36 -21.65 -13.70 3.66
N LEU A 37 -21.68 -13.32 4.94
CA LEU A 37 -20.51 -13.30 5.79
C LEU A 37 -20.22 -14.69 6.35
N SER A 38 -18.95 -15.11 6.29
CA SER A 38 -18.55 -16.35 6.95
C SER A 38 -18.75 -16.26 8.47
N LYS A 39 -18.87 -17.41 9.15
CA LYS A 39 -18.95 -17.50 10.62
C LYS A 39 -17.80 -16.80 11.36
N ARG A 40 -16.66 -16.54 10.74
CA ARG A 40 -15.55 -15.80 11.37
C ARG A 40 -15.78 -14.28 11.39
N PHE A 41 -16.58 -13.77 10.45
CA PHE A 41 -16.75 -12.35 10.20
C PHE A 41 -18.20 -11.88 10.42
N GLN A 42 -18.97 -12.60 11.24
CA GLN A 42 -20.41 -12.33 11.48
C GLN A 42 -20.67 -10.89 11.96
N ASN A 43 -19.69 -10.30 12.66
CA ASN A 43 -19.79 -8.96 13.23
C ASN A 43 -19.33 -7.84 12.28
N TYR A 44 -18.96 -8.16 11.04
CA TYR A 44 -18.50 -7.16 10.07
C TYR A 44 -19.71 -6.51 9.38
N ASP A 45 -19.55 -5.25 8.99
CA ASP A 45 -20.53 -4.60 8.12
C ASP A 45 -20.43 -5.20 6.71
N VAL A 46 -21.45 -5.96 6.32
CA VAL A 46 -21.54 -6.62 5.02
C VAL A 46 -21.40 -5.64 3.87
N ASN A 47 -21.84 -4.38 4.03
CA ASN A 47 -21.75 -3.35 3.01
C ASN A 47 -20.33 -2.83 2.81
N LYS A 48 -19.45 -3.03 3.80
CA LYS A 48 -18.04 -2.62 3.75
C LYS A 48 -17.08 -3.76 3.49
N ASN A 49 -17.50 -5.00 3.73
CA ASN A 49 -16.66 -6.19 3.62
C ASN A 49 -16.45 -6.63 2.16
N PHE A 50 -15.62 -5.89 1.41
CA PHE A 50 -15.14 -6.33 0.10
C PHE A 50 -13.80 -7.09 0.22
N GLN A 51 -13.50 -7.88 -0.81
CA GLN A 51 -12.29 -8.69 -0.90
C GLN A 51 -11.52 -8.28 -2.15
N ILE A 52 -10.19 -8.19 -2.03
CA ILE A 52 -9.27 -7.99 -3.15
C ILE A 52 -8.72 -9.34 -3.57
N TRP A 53 -8.73 -9.60 -4.88
CA TRP A 53 -8.29 -10.85 -5.48
C TRP A 53 -7.32 -10.59 -6.62
N LEU A 54 -6.30 -11.44 -6.72
CA LEU A 54 -5.29 -11.44 -7.76
C LEU A 54 -5.27 -12.79 -8.46
N ILE A 55 -5.30 -12.75 -9.79
CA ILE A 55 -5.05 -13.90 -10.67
C ILE A 55 -3.67 -13.71 -11.28
N GLU A 56 -2.84 -14.75 -11.20
CA GLU A 56 -1.51 -14.84 -11.80
C GLU A 56 -1.34 -16.24 -12.40
N GLY A 57 -1.33 -16.32 -13.73
CA GLY A 57 -1.38 -17.61 -14.45
C GLY A 57 -2.59 -18.45 -14.02
N ASN A 58 -2.34 -19.63 -13.47
CA ASN A 58 -3.38 -20.56 -13.01
C ASN A 58 -3.78 -20.39 -11.53
N ARG A 59 -3.24 -19.37 -10.84
CA ARG A 59 -3.47 -19.15 -9.41
C ARG A 59 -4.41 -17.98 -9.22
N GLU A 60 -5.46 -18.18 -8.43
CA GLU A 60 -6.37 -17.13 -7.97
C GLU A 60 -6.29 -17.10 -6.43
N PHE A 61 -5.93 -15.95 -5.86
CA PHE A 61 -5.74 -15.82 -4.41
C PHE A 61 -6.01 -14.40 -3.92
N ARG A 62 -6.13 -14.24 -2.59
CA ARG A 62 -6.27 -12.94 -1.94
C ARG A 62 -4.90 -12.44 -1.48
N PRO A 63 -4.30 -11.43 -2.14
CA PRO A 63 -3.05 -10.87 -1.67
C PRO A 63 -3.27 -10.15 -0.34
N ASN A 64 -2.22 -10.07 0.47
CA ASN A 64 -2.20 -9.28 1.70
C ASN A 64 -1.19 -8.13 1.56
N HIS A 65 -1.16 -7.25 2.57
CA HIS A 65 -0.24 -6.13 2.63
C HIS A 65 1.24 -6.52 2.51
N LEU A 66 1.66 -7.69 3.01
CA LEU A 66 3.06 -8.14 2.89
C LEU A 66 3.47 -8.37 1.44
N ARG A 67 2.54 -8.72 0.53
CA ARG A 67 2.84 -8.94 -0.90
C ARG A 67 3.47 -7.70 -1.52
N ILE A 68 2.87 -6.53 -1.32
CA ILE A 68 3.41 -5.28 -1.87
C ILE A 68 4.70 -4.86 -1.17
N LEU A 69 4.79 -5.06 0.15
CA LEU A 69 5.97 -4.67 0.93
C LEU A 69 7.20 -5.49 0.54
N MET A 70 7.05 -6.82 0.41
CA MET A 70 8.13 -7.71 -0.02
C MET A 70 8.56 -7.44 -1.46
N ASP A 71 7.61 -7.26 -2.38
CA ASP A 71 7.92 -6.97 -3.79
C ASP A 71 8.77 -5.70 -3.93
N LEU A 72 8.37 -4.61 -3.26
CA LEU A 72 9.08 -3.34 -3.30
C LEU A 72 10.49 -3.42 -2.71
N ASN A 73 10.67 -4.21 -1.62
CA ASN A 73 12.00 -4.45 -1.07
C ASN A 73 12.88 -5.27 -2.04
N LEU A 74 12.33 -6.31 -2.67
CA LEU A 74 13.07 -7.12 -3.66
C LEU A 74 13.53 -6.27 -4.85
N ARG A 75 12.64 -5.41 -5.37
CA ARG A 75 12.95 -4.48 -6.46
C ARG A 75 14.13 -3.59 -6.10
N ILE A 76 14.09 -2.97 -4.93
CA ILE A 76 15.15 -2.04 -4.53
C ILE A 76 16.47 -2.72 -4.18
N ARG A 77 16.42 -3.98 -3.73
CA ARG A 77 17.64 -4.78 -3.57
C ARG A 77 18.28 -5.09 -4.92
N SER A 78 17.48 -5.32 -5.96
CA SER A 78 17.99 -5.55 -7.33
C SER A 78 18.42 -4.26 -8.04
N ARG A 79 17.77 -3.13 -7.77
CA ARG A 79 18.03 -1.82 -8.39
C ARG A 79 18.05 -0.69 -7.35
N PRO A 80 19.11 -0.61 -6.52
CA PRO A 80 19.21 0.41 -5.47
C PRO A 80 19.23 1.84 -6.02
N ASP A 81 19.69 2.01 -7.27
CA ASP A 81 19.73 3.26 -8.01
C ASP A 81 18.34 3.87 -8.23
N LEU A 82 17.30 3.04 -8.37
CA LEU A 82 15.92 3.48 -8.60
C LEU A 82 15.16 3.85 -7.32
N LYS A 83 15.81 3.83 -6.14
CA LYS A 83 15.16 4.03 -4.84
C LYS A 83 14.31 5.29 -4.78
N LYS A 84 14.87 6.43 -5.18
CA LYS A 84 14.16 7.72 -5.10
C LYS A 84 12.96 7.77 -6.04
N GLN A 85 13.08 7.22 -7.25
CA GLN A 85 11.98 7.17 -8.21
C GLN A 85 10.85 6.27 -7.69
N LEU A 86 11.19 5.10 -7.15
CA LEU A 86 10.20 4.18 -6.58
C LEU A 86 9.48 4.80 -5.37
N LEU A 87 10.22 5.45 -4.46
CA LEU A 87 9.61 6.16 -3.33
C LEU A 87 8.67 7.27 -3.79
N LEU A 88 9.10 8.06 -4.78
CA LEU A 88 8.30 9.18 -5.29
C LEU A 88 7.00 8.69 -5.93
N ALA A 89 7.07 7.65 -6.78
CA ALA A 89 5.89 7.07 -7.41
C ALA A 89 4.86 6.59 -6.38
N PHE A 90 5.31 5.90 -5.33
CA PHE A 90 4.41 5.39 -4.29
C PHE A 90 3.92 6.47 -3.31
N ASP A 91 4.66 7.56 -3.12
CA ASP A 91 4.15 8.76 -2.44
C ASP A 91 3.04 9.43 -3.25
N ASN A 92 3.22 9.57 -4.57
CA ASN A 92 2.20 10.15 -5.46
C ASN A 92 0.92 9.29 -5.53
N ILE A 93 1.06 7.95 -5.55
CA ILE A 93 -0.08 7.02 -5.47
C ILE A 93 -0.83 7.21 -4.14
N PHE A 94 -0.11 7.36 -3.03
CA PHE A 94 -0.71 7.62 -1.72
C PHE A 94 -1.49 8.94 -1.71
N ASP A 95 -0.93 9.98 -2.30
CA ASP A 95 -1.57 11.29 -2.47
C ASP A 95 -2.78 11.25 -3.43
N GLY A 96 -2.93 10.16 -4.19
CA GLY A 96 -4.16 9.81 -4.92
C GLY A 96 -4.03 9.83 -6.44
N ASN A 97 -2.82 10.00 -6.98
CA ASN A 97 -2.55 10.01 -8.40
C ASN A 97 -2.75 8.63 -9.06
N ASP A 98 -2.81 8.61 -10.39
CA ASP A 98 -3.03 7.38 -11.16
C ASP A 98 -1.80 6.46 -11.08
N PRO A 99 -1.92 5.23 -10.54
CA PRO A 99 -0.81 4.31 -10.39
C PRO A 99 -0.06 4.07 -11.69
N ASN A 100 -0.77 3.91 -12.81
CA ASN A 100 -0.15 3.58 -14.09
C ASN A 100 0.65 4.76 -14.68
N GLN A 101 0.29 6.00 -14.34
CA GLN A 101 1.06 7.16 -14.77
C GLN A 101 2.32 7.32 -13.92
N GLU A 102 2.20 7.15 -12.60
CA GLU A 102 3.31 7.33 -11.66
C GLU A 102 4.42 6.29 -11.82
N ILE A 103 4.08 5.08 -12.27
CA ILE A 103 5.05 3.99 -12.48
C ILE A 103 5.53 3.85 -13.93
N LYS A 104 5.11 4.72 -14.84
CA LYS A 104 5.38 4.59 -16.29
C LYS A 104 6.87 4.42 -16.62
N GLU A 105 7.73 5.26 -16.04
CA GLU A 105 9.18 5.17 -16.25
C GLU A 105 9.76 3.88 -15.62
N LEU A 106 9.17 3.39 -14.54
CA LEU A 106 9.60 2.16 -13.86
C LEU A 106 9.16 0.88 -14.60
N GLU A 107 8.19 0.95 -15.52
CA GLU A 107 7.81 -0.19 -16.37
C GLU A 107 8.86 -0.53 -17.42
N GLU A 108 9.64 0.47 -17.85
CA GLU A 108 10.71 0.32 -18.82
C GLU A 108 11.96 -0.33 -18.20
N GLU A 109 12.05 -0.33 -16.87
CA GLU A 109 13.17 -0.84 -16.12
C GLU A 109 13.11 -2.35 -15.91
N ARG A 110 14.28 -3.00 -16.00
CA ARG A 110 14.42 -4.42 -15.67
C ARG A 110 14.78 -4.60 -14.21
N PHE A 111 13.87 -5.23 -13.46
CA PHE A 111 14.12 -5.70 -12.09
C PHE A 111 14.42 -7.21 -12.11
N GLU A 112 15.51 -7.62 -11.48
CA GLU A 112 15.87 -9.05 -11.41
C GLU A 112 15.02 -9.82 -10.41
N HIS A 113 14.54 -9.13 -9.37
CA HIS A 113 13.79 -9.73 -8.28
C HIS A 113 12.49 -8.95 -8.07
N TYR A 114 11.37 -9.64 -8.28
CA TYR A 114 10.02 -9.13 -8.05
C TYR A 114 9.06 -10.32 -7.91
N LEU A 115 7.88 -10.06 -7.37
CA LEU A 115 6.81 -11.04 -7.19
C LEU A 115 5.69 -10.87 -8.23
N ASN A 116 5.37 -9.64 -8.63
CA ASN A 116 4.38 -9.32 -9.67
C ASN A 116 4.88 -8.16 -10.54
N SER A 117 4.22 -7.87 -11.66
CA SER A 117 4.53 -6.64 -12.42
C SER A 117 4.39 -5.38 -11.56
N ILE A 118 5.18 -4.35 -11.86
CA ILE A 118 5.15 -3.10 -11.08
C ILE A 118 3.77 -2.43 -11.20
N SER A 119 3.10 -2.54 -12.34
CA SER A 119 1.73 -2.05 -12.55
C SER A 119 0.73 -2.76 -11.63
N ILE A 120 0.83 -4.08 -11.45
CA ILE A 120 -0.02 -4.80 -10.48
C ILE A 120 0.26 -4.33 -9.06
N ILE A 121 1.52 -4.17 -8.67
CA ILE A 121 1.89 -3.73 -7.33
C ILE A 121 1.40 -2.31 -7.06
N ALA A 122 1.50 -1.41 -8.03
CA ALA A 122 1.00 -0.03 -7.94
C ALA A 122 -0.52 0.02 -7.75
N ASN A 123 -1.28 -0.70 -8.60
CA ASN A 123 -2.75 -0.75 -8.51
C ASN A 123 -3.23 -1.49 -7.25
N LEU A 124 -2.52 -2.55 -6.83
CA LEU A 124 -2.81 -3.27 -5.58
C LEU A 124 -2.57 -2.37 -4.36
N THR A 125 -1.50 -1.58 -4.35
CA THR A 125 -1.26 -0.60 -3.29
C THR A 125 -2.40 0.41 -3.20
N GLN A 126 -2.86 0.98 -4.31
CA GLN A 126 -4.02 1.88 -4.30
C GLN A 126 -5.27 1.18 -3.73
N LEU A 127 -5.54 -0.07 -4.10
CA LEU A 127 -6.67 -0.82 -3.55
C LEU A 127 -6.57 -1.06 -2.05
N LEU A 128 -5.37 -1.37 -1.53
CA LEU A 128 -5.17 -1.57 -0.09
C LEU A 128 -5.29 -0.26 0.69
N LEU A 129 -4.89 0.87 0.11
CA LEU A 129 -5.15 2.19 0.68
C LEU A 129 -6.65 2.50 0.74
N VAL A 130 -7.39 2.20 -0.34
CA VAL A 130 -8.85 2.34 -0.38
C VAL A 130 -9.54 1.39 0.61
N GLU A 131 -9.07 0.15 0.74
CA GLU A 131 -9.56 -0.80 1.75
C GLU A 131 -9.42 -0.22 3.15
N GLN A 132 -8.23 0.28 3.49
CA GLN A 132 -8.00 0.87 4.80
C GLN A 132 -8.83 2.13 5.02
N GLU A 133 -8.99 2.98 4.01
CA GLU A 133 -9.83 4.20 4.11
C GLU A 133 -11.32 3.88 4.27
N TYR A 134 -11.84 2.86 3.56
CA TYR A 134 -13.26 2.53 3.56
C TYR A 134 -13.67 1.66 4.76
N CYS A 135 -12.82 0.69 5.14
CA CYS A 135 -13.14 -0.33 6.12
C CYS A 135 -12.68 0.00 7.55
N TYR A 136 -11.64 0.83 7.72
CA TYR A 136 -11.12 1.13 9.05
C TYR A 136 -12.08 2.04 9.82
N ASN A 137 -12.63 1.53 10.92
CA ASN A 137 -13.66 2.19 11.71
C ASN A 137 -13.26 2.44 13.17
N LYS A 138 -12.01 2.10 13.53
CA LYS A 138 -11.47 2.32 14.88
C LYS A 138 -10.70 3.62 14.95
N GLU A 139 -10.35 4.03 16.16
CA GLU A 139 -9.34 5.07 16.32
C GLU A 139 -7.98 4.57 15.82
N SER A 140 -7.24 5.44 15.13
CA SER A 140 -5.89 5.19 14.64
C SER A 140 -4.90 6.13 15.33
N TYR A 141 -3.69 5.66 15.60
CA TYR A 141 -2.56 6.52 16.00
C TYR A 141 -2.03 7.38 14.85
N PHE A 142 -2.48 7.10 13.62
CA PHE A 142 -2.16 7.82 12.40
C PHE A 142 -3.39 8.55 11.87
N ASP A 143 -3.20 9.80 11.49
CA ASP A 143 -4.17 10.60 10.72
C ASP A 143 -3.51 11.13 9.45
N PRO A 144 -3.89 10.64 8.26
CA PRO A 144 -4.95 9.66 8.02
C PRO A 144 -4.54 8.22 8.44
N PRO A 145 -5.49 7.28 8.68
CA PRO A 145 -5.15 5.89 9.05
C PRO A 145 -4.27 5.17 8.01
N THR A 146 -4.49 5.48 6.72
CA THR A 146 -3.73 4.96 5.58
C THR A 146 -2.22 5.24 5.66
N LEU A 147 -1.81 6.23 6.45
CA LEU A 147 -0.39 6.54 6.67
C LEU A 147 0.37 5.41 7.38
N PHE A 148 -0.34 4.50 8.08
CA PHE A 148 0.27 3.28 8.61
C PHE A 148 0.87 2.41 7.49
N LEU A 149 0.09 2.15 6.45
CA LEU A 149 0.56 1.36 5.31
C LEU A 149 1.64 2.12 4.53
N GLN A 150 1.44 3.42 4.30
CA GLN A 150 2.42 4.23 3.58
C GLN A 150 3.77 4.29 4.30
N GLY A 151 3.76 4.42 5.63
CA GLY A 151 4.99 4.36 6.42
C GLY A 151 5.74 3.04 6.24
N TRP A 152 5.01 1.92 6.16
CA TRP A 152 5.61 0.63 5.87
C TRP A 152 6.15 0.52 4.44
N ILE A 153 5.42 1.03 3.44
CA ILE A 153 5.90 1.08 2.04
C ILE A 153 7.23 1.81 1.96
N ARG A 154 7.30 3.03 2.53
CA ARG A 154 8.54 3.82 2.59
C ARG A 154 9.67 3.08 3.30
N GLN A 155 9.36 2.45 4.43
CA GLN A 155 10.35 1.69 5.20
C GLN A 155 10.87 0.46 4.45
N PHE A 156 10.02 -0.29 3.74
CA PHE A 156 10.47 -1.46 2.98
C PHE A 156 11.33 -1.08 1.77
N ILE A 157 11.14 0.12 1.21
CA ILE A 157 11.97 0.64 0.12
C ILE A 157 13.28 1.26 0.63
N ASP A 158 13.28 1.97 1.76
CA ASP A 158 14.48 2.70 2.22
C ASP A 158 15.35 1.93 3.23
N SER A 159 14.78 1.02 4.01
CA SER A 159 15.47 0.45 5.18
C SER A 159 16.66 -0.44 4.83
N HIS A 160 17.73 -0.31 5.61
CA HIS A 160 18.87 -1.22 5.63
C HIS A 160 18.64 -2.51 6.45
N LYS A 161 17.48 -2.64 7.11
CA LYS A 161 17.14 -3.85 7.87
C LYS A 161 16.92 -5.02 6.91
N GLU A 162 17.27 -6.22 7.38
CA GLU A 162 16.93 -7.45 6.68
C GLU A 162 15.43 -7.60 6.52
N ILE A 163 15.01 -8.16 5.38
CA ILE A 163 13.60 -8.33 5.04
C ILE A 163 12.85 -9.17 6.08
N ASP A 164 13.51 -10.18 6.68
CA ASP A 164 12.92 -11.03 7.72
C ASP A 164 12.55 -10.22 8.96
N ASN A 165 13.43 -9.31 9.38
CA ASN A 165 13.17 -8.42 10.51
C ASN A 165 12.02 -7.46 10.22
N LEU A 166 11.93 -6.94 8.99
CA LEU A 166 10.82 -6.08 8.58
C LEU A 166 9.49 -6.84 8.55
N CYS A 167 9.47 -8.04 7.96
CA CYS A 167 8.31 -8.92 7.92
C CYS A 167 7.84 -9.31 9.33
N MET A 168 8.77 -9.65 10.22
CA MET A 168 8.46 -9.95 11.62
C MET A 168 7.85 -8.76 12.36
N SER A 169 8.38 -7.54 12.15
CA SER A 169 7.78 -6.34 12.73
C SER A 169 6.33 -6.12 12.26
N VAL A 170 6.06 -6.28 10.95
CA VAL A 170 4.70 -6.18 10.40
C VAL A 170 3.79 -7.27 10.96
N ALA A 171 4.25 -8.52 11.01
CA ALA A 171 3.49 -9.66 11.56
C ALA A 171 3.14 -9.46 13.04
N ASN A 172 4.05 -8.87 13.81
CA ASN A 172 3.85 -8.48 15.21
C ASN A 172 3.07 -7.18 15.38
N ARG A 173 2.50 -6.62 14.31
CA ARG A 173 1.67 -5.39 14.31
C ARG A 173 2.40 -4.17 14.85
N GLN A 174 3.72 -4.12 14.72
CA GLN A 174 4.48 -2.94 15.09
C GLN A 174 4.15 -1.80 14.12
N PRO A 175 4.16 -0.53 14.58
CA PRO A 175 4.07 0.59 13.68
C PRO A 175 5.36 0.73 12.85
N PRO A 176 5.28 1.34 11.66
CA PRO A 176 6.48 1.73 10.92
C PRO A 176 7.29 2.75 11.74
N SER A 177 8.57 2.91 11.38
CA SER A 177 9.42 3.92 12.01
C SER A 177 8.81 5.32 11.86
N PRO A 178 8.73 6.12 12.94
CA PRO A 178 8.21 7.48 12.88
C PRO A 178 8.95 8.36 11.87
N LYS A 179 10.21 8.05 11.53
CA LYS A 179 10.97 8.69 10.45
C LYS A 179 10.19 8.80 9.14
N TYR A 180 9.33 7.83 8.83
CA TYR A 180 8.59 7.79 7.56
C TYR A 180 7.19 8.42 7.63
N THR A 181 6.72 8.83 8.80
CA THR A 181 5.33 9.28 8.99
C THR A 181 5.20 10.57 9.81
N CYS A 182 6.21 10.96 10.58
CA CYS A 182 6.13 12.01 11.60
C CYS A 182 5.74 13.40 11.07
N MET A 183 6.13 13.75 9.84
CA MET A 183 5.77 15.04 9.24
C MET A 183 4.42 15.02 8.54
N GLU A 184 3.82 13.84 8.33
CA GLU A 184 2.53 13.67 7.65
C GLU A 184 1.40 13.27 8.58
N ASN A 185 1.73 12.68 9.73
CA ASN A 185 0.74 12.29 10.72
C ASN A 185 0.24 13.52 11.46
N LYS A 186 -1.02 13.93 11.24
CA LYS A 186 -1.62 15.10 11.91
C LYS A 186 -1.64 14.98 13.44
N LYS A 187 -1.56 13.76 13.97
CA LYS A 187 -1.47 13.49 15.42
C LYS A 187 -0.06 13.65 16.00
N HIS A 188 0.95 13.87 15.16
CA HIS A 188 2.35 13.94 15.58
C HIS A 188 2.84 15.39 15.74
N LYS A 189 3.69 15.66 16.73
CA LYS A 189 4.19 17.01 17.06
C LYS A 189 4.99 17.68 15.93
N LYS A 190 5.59 16.87 15.04
CA LYS A 190 6.37 17.33 13.88
C LYS A 190 5.56 17.43 12.59
N TYR A 191 4.24 17.27 12.66
CA TYR A 191 3.36 17.42 11.51
C TYR A 191 3.61 18.75 10.79
N SER A 192 3.71 18.71 9.47
CA SER A 192 3.81 19.89 8.62
C SER A 192 2.98 19.71 7.36
N SER A 193 2.11 20.68 7.08
CA SER A 193 1.33 20.72 5.84
C SER A 193 2.21 20.95 4.61
N ILE A 194 3.33 21.65 4.78
CA ILE A 194 4.33 21.91 3.72
C ILE A 194 5.58 21.09 4.05
N ARG A 195 5.94 20.19 3.14
CA ARG A 195 7.08 19.29 3.28
C ARG A 195 7.75 19.11 1.93
N LYS A 196 9.07 18.89 1.94
CA LYS A 196 9.81 18.56 0.73
C LYS A 196 9.45 17.14 0.27
N PRO A 197 9.42 16.85 -1.04
CA PRO A 197 9.34 15.48 -1.52
C PRO A 197 10.45 14.62 -0.90
N LEU A 198 10.12 13.38 -0.52
CA LEU A 198 11.06 12.45 0.08
C LEU A 198 11.78 12.99 1.34
N TRP A 199 11.13 13.89 2.09
CA TRP A 199 11.66 14.53 3.31
C TRP A 199 12.29 13.53 4.30
N TYR A 200 11.73 12.32 4.37
CA TYR A 200 12.18 11.26 5.25
C TYR A 200 13.53 10.66 4.83
N LEU A 201 14.13 11.03 3.69
CA LEU A 201 15.50 10.64 3.34
C LEU A 201 16.55 11.57 3.96
N ASP A 202 16.16 12.73 4.47
CA ASP A 202 17.08 13.69 5.09
C ASP A 202 17.51 13.20 6.49
N ASN A 203 18.77 12.80 6.62
CA ASN A 203 19.34 12.27 7.88
C ASN A 203 19.35 13.27 9.05
N THR A 204 19.04 14.54 8.81
CA THR A 204 18.95 15.58 9.84
C THR A 204 17.60 15.60 10.57
N GLN A 205 16.61 14.85 10.09
CA GLN A 205 15.28 14.79 10.68
C GLN A 205 15.13 13.59 11.63
N GLU A 206 15.66 13.71 12.85
CA GLU A 206 15.47 12.68 13.88
C GLU A 206 14.04 12.67 14.40
N CYS A 207 13.17 11.82 13.88
CA CYS A 207 11.88 11.52 14.48
C CYS A 207 12.02 10.38 15.50
N GLN A 208 12.68 10.65 16.62
CA GLN A 208 12.75 9.71 17.75
C GLN A 208 11.63 10.02 18.75
N SER A 209 10.47 9.41 18.55
CA SER A 209 9.51 9.15 19.62
C SER A 209 8.81 7.85 19.30
N LYS A 210 8.97 6.84 20.15
CA LYS A 210 8.15 5.61 20.03
C LYS A 210 6.69 6.06 20.08
N LEU A 211 5.90 5.65 19.09
CA LEU A 211 4.45 5.72 19.19
C LEU A 211 4.10 4.69 20.28
N GLU A 212 3.86 5.17 21.50
CA GLU A 212 3.38 4.37 22.64
C GLU A 212 1.88 4.09 22.50
#